data_AF-A0A7W8UCM2-F1
#
_entry.id   AF-A0A7W8UCM2-F1
#
_cell.length_a   1.000
_cell.length_b   1.000
_cell.length_c   1.000
_cell.angle_alpha   90.00
_cell.angle_beta   90.00
_cell.angle_gamma   90.00
#
_symmetry.space_group_name_H-M   'P 1'
#
loop_
_entity.id
_entity.type
_entity.pdbx_description
1 polymer ?
#
loop_
_entity_poly.entity_id
_entity_poly.type
_entity_poly.pdbx_seq_one_letter_code
_entity_poly.pdbx_strand_id
1 'polypeptide(L)'
;MVLLFGLLIIPLGVVSVSFIIIQPPMIGALCTLCIVQTAVTIVMVPFSIDEVLASCQFLYRATKAGEPFWRTFWCGGPALSENQTPTTDLDRPVAEILREFVTGGVNFPWTLVASAALGGVLMVTPLVLGTETPLYFSDHISGCIVILVAVTAMAEVARSVRLLNVAFGAWIALSPFLLEGANGAGTAGYVAAGLVLIGLSLPRGKRSQEHYGGWDRAIV
;
A
#
# COMPACT_ATOMS: atom_id res chain seq x y z
N MET A 1 3.03 22.18 3.54
CA MET A 1 3.45 21.66 2.22
C MET A 1 3.34 20.13 2.12
N VAL A 2 3.63 19.38 3.18
CA VAL A 2 3.59 17.90 3.14
C VAL A 2 2.18 17.31 2.93
N LEU A 3 1.14 17.94 3.49
CA LEU A 3 -0.26 17.51 3.26
C LEU A 3 -0.65 17.59 1.77
N LEU A 4 -0.25 18.64 1.05
CA LEU A 4 -0.52 18.79 -0.38
C LEU A 4 0.18 17.69 -1.21
N PHE A 5 1.40 17.31 -0.81
CA PHE A 5 2.13 16.22 -1.45
C PHE A 5 1.36 14.89 -1.32
N GLY A 6 0.93 14.53 -0.11
CA GLY A 6 0.16 13.30 0.08
C GLY A 6 -1.23 13.35 -0.57
N LEU A 7 -1.89 14.51 -0.54
CA LEU A 7 -3.17 14.72 -1.22
C LEU A 7 -3.05 14.61 -2.75
N LEU A 8 -1.88 14.89 -3.34
CA LEU A 8 -1.64 14.72 -4.77
C LEU A 8 -1.31 13.26 -5.10
N ILE A 9 -0.47 12.61 -4.29
CA ILE A 9 0.05 11.27 -4.58
C ILE A 9 -1.00 10.19 -4.40
N ILE A 10 -1.84 10.25 -3.36
CA ILE A 10 -2.83 9.21 -3.10
C ILE A 10 -3.83 9.09 -4.27
N PRO A 11 -4.48 10.18 -4.75
CA PRO A 11 -5.36 10.10 -5.92
C PRO A 11 -4.61 9.71 -7.19
N LEU A 12 -3.39 10.21 -7.39
CA LEU A 12 -2.57 9.86 -8.54
C LEU A 12 -2.30 8.34 -8.57
N GLY A 13 -1.96 7.74 -7.43
CA GLY A 13 -1.77 6.30 -7.30
C GLY A 13 -3.03 5.50 -7.64
N VAL A 14 -4.19 5.93 -7.16
CA VAL A 14 -5.49 5.29 -7.47
C VAL A 14 -5.78 5.33 -8.97
N VAL A 15 -5.56 6.48 -9.62
CA VAL A 15 -5.76 6.64 -11.06
C VAL A 15 -4.79 5.75 -11.84
N SER A 16 -3.50 5.76 -11.49
CA SER A 16 -2.48 4.94 -12.13
C SER A 16 -2.78 3.44 -12.04
N VAL A 17 -3.18 2.93 -10.86
CA VAL A 17 -3.59 1.53 -10.69
C VAL A 17 -4.82 1.20 -11.52
N SER A 18 -5.81 2.10 -11.57
CA SER A 18 -7.02 1.91 -12.36
C SER A 18 -6.71 1.74 -13.84
N PHE A 19 -5.75 2.51 -14.38
CA PHE A 19 -5.31 2.34 -15.77
C PHE A 19 -4.65 0.98 -16.02
N ILE A 20 -3.82 0.48 -15.10
CA ILE A 20 -3.21 -0.84 -15.23
C ILE A 20 -4.28 -1.95 -15.18
N ILE A 21 -5.27 -1.82 -14.31
CA ILE A 21 -6.39 -2.78 -14.20
C ILE A 21 -7.17 -2.88 -15.51
N ILE A 22 -7.42 -1.73 -16.17
CA ILE A 22 -8.24 -1.64 -17.38
C ILE A 22 -7.49 -2.10 -18.65
N GLN A 23 -6.16 -2.05 -18.65
CA GLN A 23 -5.33 -2.30 -19.84
C GLN A 23 -5.58 -3.68 -20.51
N PRO A 24 -5.44 -4.83 -19.83
CA PRO A 24 -5.68 -6.11 -20.51
C PRO A 24 -7.13 -6.36 -20.94
N PRO A 25 -8.17 -6.06 -20.13
CA PRO A 25 -9.55 -6.30 -20.54
C PRO A 25 -10.04 -5.41 -21.69
N MET A 26 -9.61 -4.14 -21.73
CA MET A 26 -10.14 -3.16 -22.70
C MET A 26 -9.22 -2.91 -23.89
N ILE A 27 -7.89 -2.90 -23.68
CA ILE A 27 -6.89 -2.51 -24.69
C ILE A 27 -6.21 -3.76 -25.28
N GLY A 28 -6.19 -4.88 -24.55
CA GLY A 28 -5.52 -6.11 -24.97
C GLY A 28 -4.00 -6.02 -24.94
N ALA A 29 -3.43 -4.96 -24.36
CA ALA A 29 -1.99 -4.73 -24.26
C ALA A 29 -1.59 -4.13 -22.91
N LEU A 30 -0.38 -4.46 -22.44
CA LEU A 30 0.23 -3.91 -21.23
C LEU A 30 1.36 -2.96 -21.60
N CYS A 31 1.30 -1.72 -21.11
CA CYS A 31 2.37 -0.75 -21.32
C CYS A 31 3.42 -0.86 -20.22
N THR A 32 4.65 -1.25 -20.59
CA THR A 32 5.77 -1.40 -19.64
C THR A 32 6.08 -0.11 -18.90
N LEU A 33 6.06 1.04 -19.58
CA LEU A 33 6.27 2.35 -18.96
C LEU A 33 5.17 2.70 -17.96
N CYS A 34 3.91 2.32 -18.22
CA CYS A 34 2.81 2.53 -17.27
C CYS A 34 2.97 1.67 -16.03
N ILE A 35 3.44 0.42 -16.17
CA ILE A 35 3.71 -0.48 -15.04
C ILE A 35 4.80 0.14 -14.16
N VAL A 36 5.90 0.60 -14.76
CA VAL A 36 7.01 1.23 -14.02
C VAL A 36 6.54 2.49 -13.30
N GLN A 37 5.80 3.38 -13.98
CA GLN A 37 5.22 4.57 -13.35
C GLN A 37 4.34 4.20 -12.16
N THR A 38 3.42 3.25 -12.35
CA THR A 38 2.48 2.82 -11.32
C THR A 38 3.21 2.20 -10.13
N ALA A 39 4.25 1.40 -10.37
CA ALA A 39 5.08 0.83 -9.31
C ALA A 39 5.74 1.93 -8.46
N VAL A 40 6.32 2.95 -9.10
CA VAL A 40 6.93 4.09 -8.41
C VAL A 40 5.89 4.83 -7.57
N THR A 41 4.73 5.15 -8.14
CA THR A 41 3.67 5.88 -7.42
C THR A 41 3.11 5.08 -6.24
N ILE A 42 2.86 3.77 -6.41
CA ILE A 42 2.36 2.90 -5.32
C ILE A 42 3.37 2.84 -4.17
N VAL A 43 4.67 2.75 -4.46
CA VAL A 43 5.72 2.72 -3.41
C VAL A 43 5.75 4.02 -2.61
N MET A 44 5.37 5.16 -3.20
CA MET A 44 5.28 6.45 -2.50
C MET A 44 4.00 6.63 -1.66
N VAL A 45 2.95 5.84 -1.91
CA VAL A 45 1.69 5.91 -1.17
C VAL A 45 1.87 5.73 0.34
N PRO A 46 2.55 4.69 0.86
CA PRO A 46 2.62 4.47 2.31
C PRO A 46 3.28 5.66 3.04
N PHE A 47 4.40 6.19 2.51
CA PHE A 47 5.05 7.38 3.04
C PHE A 47 4.11 8.60 3.09
N SER A 48 3.29 8.77 2.04
CA SER A 48 2.35 9.88 1.94
C SER A 48 1.20 9.78 2.95
N ILE A 49 0.78 8.57 3.31
CA ILE A 49 -0.33 8.37 4.26
C ILE A 49 0.08 8.80 5.67
N ASP A 50 1.28 8.44 6.12
CA ASP A 50 1.78 8.81 7.46
C ASP A 50 1.88 10.33 7.61
N GLU A 51 2.39 11.01 6.58
CA GLU A 51 2.53 12.47 6.55
C GLU A 51 1.18 13.22 6.55
N VAL A 52 0.21 12.71 5.78
CA VAL A 52 -1.15 13.27 5.77
C VAL A 52 -1.80 13.10 7.13
N LEU A 53 -1.63 11.94 7.76
CA LEU A 53 -2.19 11.66 9.07
C LEU A 53 -1.56 12.54 10.16
N ALA A 54 -0.23 12.69 10.18
CA ALA A 54 0.47 13.59 11.10
C ALA A 54 0.00 15.04 10.94
N SER A 55 -0.14 15.52 9.69
CA SER A 55 -0.64 16.86 9.39
C SER A 55 -2.09 17.06 9.84
N CYS A 56 -2.96 16.07 9.61
CA CYS A 56 -4.36 16.08 10.09
C CYS A 56 -4.43 16.12 11.62
N GLN A 57 -3.59 15.35 12.31
CA GLN A 57 -3.52 15.37 13.77
C GLN A 57 -3.06 16.73 14.30
N PHE A 58 -2.06 17.35 13.66
CA PHE A 58 -1.61 18.69 14.01
C PHE A 58 -2.74 19.72 13.85
N LEU A 59 -3.41 19.74 12.70
CA LEU A 59 -4.53 20.66 12.45
C LEU A 59 -5.68 20.46 13.44
N TYR A 60 -6.01 19.21 13.76
CA TYR A 60 -7.05 18.90 14.75
C TYR A 60 -6.67 19.43 16.15
N ARG A 61 -5.42 19.24 16.58
CA ARG A 61 -4.94 19.74 17.88
C ARG A 61 -4.89 21.27 17.92
N ALA A 62 -4.43 21.92 16.85
CA ALA A 62 -4.39 23.38 16.74
C ALA A 62 -5.81 23.98 16.78
N THR A 63 -6.76 23.39 16.06
CA THR A 63 -8.16 23.83 16.06
C THR A 63 -8.78 23.68 17.45
N LYS A 64 -8.47 22.57 18.16
CA LYS A 64 -8.93 22.36 19.54
C LYS A 64 -8.30 23.35 20.54
N ALA A 65 -7.09 23.84 20.25
CA ALA A 65 -6.41 24.88 21.04
C ALA A 65 -6.93 26.30 20.77
N GLY A 66 -7.92 26.47 19.88
CA GLY A 66 -8.55 27.75 19.57
C GLY A 66 -7.92 28.53 18.42
N GLU A 67 -6.95 27.95 17.71
CA GLU A 67 -6.35 28.58 16.52
C GLU A 67 -7.29 28.46 15.30
N PRO A 68 -7.39 29.50 14.45
CA PRO A 68 -8.24 29.48 13.27
C PRO A 68 -7.69 28.52 12.20
N PHE A 69 -8.44 27.43 11.97
CA PHE A 69 -8.11 26.33 11.05
C PHE A 69 -7.47 26.77 9.72
N TRP A 70 -8.09 27.72 9.02
CA TRP A 70 -7.62 28.17 7.71
C TRP A 70 -6.29 28.91 7.76
N ARG A 71 -6.05 29.71 8.80
CA ARG A 71 -4.76 30.38 8.99
C ARG A 71 -3.67 29.36 9.31
N THR A 72 -3.95 28.42 10.20
CA THR A 72 -3.01 27.35 10.57
C THR A 72 -2.69 26.43 9.38
N PHE A 73 -3.68 26.14 8.53
CA PHE A 73 -3.50 25.32 7.33
C PHE A 73 -2.60 25.99 6.28
N TRP A 74 -2.81 27.29 6.00
CA TRP A 74 -2.06 28.01 4.96
C TRP A 74 -0.73 28.59 5.44
N CYS A 75 -0.68 29.16 6.65
CA CYS A 75 0.50 29.84 7.17
C CYS A 75 1.34 28.99 8.12
N GLY A 76 0.87 27.79 8.50
CA GLY A 76 1.43 27.04 9.61
C GLY A 76 0.99 27.61 10.97
N GLY A 77 1.13 26.81 12.02
CA GLY A 77 0.91 27.23 13.41
C GLY A 77 2.19 27.13 14.22
N PRO A 78 2.24 27.76 15.41
CA PRO A 78 3.34 27.55 16.34
C PRO A 78 3.49 26.07 16.68
N ALA A 79 4.73 25.61 16.91
CA ALA A 79 4.98 24.24 17.33
C ALA A 79 4.24 23.97 18.66
N LEU A 80 3.32 23.01 18.66
CA LEU A 80 2.51 22.66 19.84
C LEU A 80 3.29 21.85 20.89
N SER A 81 4.56 21.49 20.60
CA SER A 81 5.44 20.76 21.50
C SER A 81 6.74 21.53 21.72
N GLU A 82 6.99 21.92 22.96
CA GLU A 82 8.16 22.71 23.40
C GLU A 82 9.42 21.84 23.66
N ASN A 83 9.34 20.52 23.46
CA ASN A 83 10.37 19.55 23.86
C ASN A 83 10.98 18.73 22.71
N GLN A 84 11.18 19.34 21.54
CA GLN A 84 12.09 18.77 20.55
C GLN A 84 13.12 19.84 20.22
N THR A 85 14.23 19.85 20.96
CA THR A 85 15.49 20.35 20.42
C THR A 85 15.95 19.31 19.39
N PRO A 86 15.84 19.55 18.08
CA PRO A 86 16.50 18.70 17.13
C PRO A 86 17.97 19.06 17.29
N THR A 87 18.75 18.22 17.95
CA THR A 87 20.19 18.25 17.75
C THR A 87 20.39 17.97 16.28
N THR A 88 20.69 19.01 15.50
CA THR A 88 20.96 18.89 14.07
C THR A 88 22.25 18.10 13.91
N ASP A 89 22.12 16.78 13.90
CA ASP A 89 23.23 15.83 13.86
C ASP A 89 23.70 15.68 12.41
N LEU A 90 24.28 16.77 11.90
CA LEU A 90 24.80 16.91 10.53
C LEU A 90 26.02 16.03 10.24
N ASP A 91 26.59 15.38 11.26
CA ASP A 91 27.77 14.52 11.17
C ASP A 91 27.44 13.03 10.91
N ARG A 92 26.16 12.70 10.68
CA ARG A 92 25.74 11.31 10.42
C ARG A 92 26.15 10.83 9.03
N PRO A 93 26.56 9.56 8.90
CA PRO A 93 26.88 8.98 7.60
C PRO A 93 25.65 8.94 6.69
N VAL A 94 25.83 9.26 5.41
CA VAL A 94 24.77 9.31 4.39
C VAL A 94 23.95 8.02 4.33
N ALA A 95 24.55 6.87 4.66
CA ALA A 95 23.87 5.58 4.73
C ALA A 95 22.81 5.50 5.85
N GLU A 96 23.04 6.15 6.99
CA GLU A 96 22.05 6.21 8.08
C GLU A 96 20.90 7.14 7.71
N ILE A 97 21.20 8.27 7.06
CA ILE A 97 20.18 9.22 6.55
C ILE A 97 19.30 8.54 5.48
N LEU A 98 19.92 7.83 4.52
CA LEU A 98 19.18 7.07 3.51
C LEU A 98 18.34 5.96 4.14
N ARG A 99 18.85 5.28 5.15
CA ARG A 99 18.11 4.23 5.86
C ARG A 99 16.91 4.82 6.60
N GLU A 100 17.09 5.90 7.35
CA GLU A 100 16.00 6.60 8.03
C GLU A 100 14.95 7.13 7.04
N PHE A 101 15.36 7.62 5.87
CA PHE A 101 14.44 8.04 4.82
C PHE A 101 13.62 6.87 4.25
N VAL A 102 14.25 5.70 4.08
CA VAL A 102 13.58 4.50 3.52
C VAL A 102 12.72 3.77 4.54
N THR A 103 13.11 3.77 5.82
CA THR A 103 12.39 3.07 6.89
C THR A 103 11.55 3.97 7.79
N GLY A 104 11.61 5.29 7.59
CA GLY A 104 10.81 6.26 8.32
C GLY A 104 9.34 6.15 7.93
N GLY A 105 8.47 5.88 8.90
CA GLY A 105 7.01 5.72 8.71
C GLY A 105 6.56 4.40 8.06
N VAL A 106 7.39 3.80 7.20
CA VAL A 106 7.03 2.59 6.44
C VAL A 106 7.77 1.35 6.96
N ASN A 107 7.03 0.27 7.16
CA ASN A 107 7.57 -1.01 7.59
C ASN A 107 7.42 -2.04 6.46
N PHE A 108 8.47 -2.81 6.20
CA PHE A 108 8.50 -3.83 5.14
C PHE A 108 8.48 -5.24 5.75
N PRO A 109 7.34 -5.69 6.33
CA PRO A 109 7.24 -7.07 6.79
C PRO A 109 7.27 -8.00 5.59
N TRP A 110 8.03 -9.09 5.72
CA TRP A 110 8.21 -10.07 4.64
C TRP A 110 6.88 -10.60 4.12
N THR A 111 5.83 -10.67 4.95
CA THR A 111 4.51 -11.14 4.55
C THR A 111 3.82 -10.24 3.54
N LEU A 112 3.96 -8.91 3.67
CA LEU A 112 3.40 -7.95 2.71
C LEU A 112 4.22 -7.91 1.43
N VAL A 113 5.55 -8.03 1.54
CA VAL A 113 6.42 -8.14 0.36
C VAL A 113 6.08 -9.42 -0.43
N ALA A 114 5.90 -10.54 0.26
CA ALA A 114 5.46 -11.80 -0.35
C ALA A 114 4.06 -11.70 -0.95
N SER A 115 3.13 -10.98 -0.31
CA SER A 115 1.77 -10.73 -0.85
C SER A 115 1.83 -9.89 -2.13
N ALA A 116 2.66 -8.85 -2.17
CA ALA A 116 2.86 -8.03 -3.36
C ALA A 116 3.52 -8.84 -4.49
N ALA A 117 4.52 -9.66 -4.17
CA ALA A 117 5.15 -10.56 -5.14
C ALA A 117 4.12 -11.57 -5.72
N LEU A 118 3.27 -12.14 -4.87
CA LEU A 118 2.18 -13.03 -5.30
C LEU A 118 1.19 -12.30 -6.20
N GLY A 119 0.84 -11.05 -5.90
CA GLY A 119 0.04 -10.21 -6.80
C GLY A 119 0.70 -9.99 -8.17
N GLY A 120 2.03 -9.82 -8.20
CA GLY A 120 2.79 -9.75 -9.45
C GLY A 120 2.75 -11.06 -10.24
N VAL A 121 2.83 -12.22 -9.56
CA VAL A 121 2.66 -13.53 -10.18
C VAL A 121 1.26 -13.69 -10.78
N LEU A 122 0.21 -13.19 -10.11
CA LEU A 122 -1.17 -13.22 -10.63
C LEU A 122 -1.33 -12.44 -11.95
N MET A 123 -0.59 -11.35 -12.13
CA MET A 123 -0.63 -10.57 -13.38
C MET A 123 0.00 -11.30 -14.57
N VAL A 124 0.78 -12.36 -14.33
CA VAL A 124 1.46 -13.15 -15.37
C VAL A 124 1.03 -14.62 -15.35
N THR A 125 -0.18 -14.92 -14.87
CA THR A 125 -0.74 -16.28 -14.82
C THR A 125 -0.74 -17.02 -16.16
N PRO A 126 -0.90 -16.38 -17.34
CA PRO A 126 -0.80 -17.09 -18.61
C PRO A 126 0.60 -17.71 -18.82
N LEU A 127 1.66 -17.08 -18.29
CA LEU A 127 3.03 -17.60 -18.40
C LEU A 127 3.34 -18.65 -17.32
N VAL A 128 2.77 -18.50 -16.11
CA VAL A 128 3.09 -19.34 -14.95
C VAL A 128 2.22 -20.59 -14.88
N LEU A 129 0.93 -20.45 -15.14
CA LEU A 129 -0.09 -21.49 -14.98
C LEU A 129 -0.76 -21.89 -16.31
N GLY A 130 -0.47 -21.20 -17.42
CA GLY A 130 -1.07 -21.47 -18.72
C GLY A 130 -2.55 -21.13 -18.76
N THR A 131 -2.95 -20.05 -18.09
CA THR A 131 -4.36 -19.66 -17.94
C THR A 131 -4.88 -18.87 -19.12
N GLU A 132 -6.13 -19.12 -19.48
CA GLU A 132 -6.83 -18.45 -20.57
C GLU A 132 -7.88 -17.45 -20.04
N THR A 133 -8.42 -16.64 -20.93
CA THR A 133 -9.56 -15.78 -20.61
C THR A 133 -10.83 -16.62 -20.46
N PRO A 134 -11.76 -16.28 -19.55
CA PRO A 134 -11.85 -15.05 -18.74
C PRO A 134 -11.04 -15.05 -17.43
N LEU A 135 -10.53 -16.20 -16.97
CA LEU A 135 -9.83 -16.30 -15.68
C LEU A 135 -8.63 -15.35 -15.57
N TYR A 136 -7.83 -15.22 -16.63
CA TYR A 136 -6.72 -14.26 -16.68
C TYR A 136 -7.14 -12.82 -16.34
N PHE A 137 -8.31 -12.36 -16.80
CA PHE A 137 -8.76 -11.00 -16.48
C PHE A 137 -9.08 -10.86 -14.98
N SER A 138 -9.69 -11.88 -14.38
CA SER A 138 -9.90 -11.92 -12.92
C SER A 138 -8.57 -11.87 -12.16
N ASP A 139 -7.56 -12.60 -12.62
CA ASP A 139 -6.25 -12.66 -11.96
C ASP A 139 -5.49 -11.34 -12.06
N HIS A 140 -5.52 -10.71 -13.24
CA HIS A 140 -4.88 -9.42 -13.44
C HIS A 140 -5.48 -8.35 -12.53
N ILE A 141 -6.81 -8.28 -12.47
CA ILE A 141 -7.53 -7.36 -11.58
C ILE A 141 -7.19 -7.65 -10.12
N SER A 142 -7.29 -8.92 -9.71
CA SER A 142 -7.01 -9.35 -8.34
C SER A 142 -5.56 -9.07 -7.95
N GLY A 143 -4.60 -9.36 -8.85
CA GLY A 143 -3.17 -9.13 -8.65
C GLY A 143 -2.84 -7.66 -8.42
N CYS A 144 -3.40 -6.76 -9.25
CA CYS A 144 -3.24 -5.32 -9.07
C CYS A 144 -3.77 -4.83 -7.71
N ILE A 145 -4.95 -5.31 -7.30
CA ILE A 145 -5.54 -4.91 -6.02
C ILE A 145 -4.75 -5.48 -4.84
N VAL A 146 -4.29 -6.73 -4.93
CA VAL A 146 -3.45 -7.35 -3.90
C VAL A 146 -2.14 -6.60 -3.72
N ILE A 147 -1.50 -6.15 -4.80
CA ILE A 147 -0.30 -5.30 -4.74
C ILE A 147 -0.63 -3.98 -4.04
N LEU A 148 -1.69 -3.28 -4.46
CA LEU A 148 -2.09 -2.00 -3.88
C LEU A 148 -2.37 -2.11 -2.38
N VAL A 149 -3.13 -3.13 -1.98
CA VAL A 149 -3.44 -3.44 -0.57
C VAL A 149 -2.17 -3.76 0.21
N ALA A 150 -1.31 -4.62 -0.33
CA ALA A 150 -0.08 -5.04 0.34
C ALA A 150 0.87 -3.86 0.58
N VAL A 151 1.08 -3.00 -0.41
CA VAL A 151 1.96 -1.83 -0.28
C VAL A 151 1.35 -0.76 0.61
N THR A 152 0.03 -0.53 0.52
CA THR A 152 -0.66 0.41 1.40
C THR A 152 -0.58 -0.04 2.86
N ALA A 153 -0.70 -1.34 3.13
CA ALA A 153 -0.56 -1.91 4.47
C ALA A 153 0.87 -1.86 5.04
N MET A 154 1.88 -1.45 4.24
CA MET A 154 3.23 -1.19 4.74
C MET A 154 3.29 0.10 5.56
N ALA A 155 2.39 1.07 5.31
CA ALA A 155 2.18 2.18 6.23
C ALA A 155 1.57 1.65 7.52
N GLU A 156 2.18 1.98 8.65
CA GLU A 156 1.76 1.42 9.94
C GLU A 156 0.32 1.83 10.29
N VAL A 157 -0.06 3.06 9.95
CA VAL A 157 -1.43 3.58 10.12
C VAL A 157 -2.47 2.87 9.26
N ALA A 158 -2.09 2.36 8.09
CA ALA A 158 -2.99 1.64 7.18
C ALA A 158 -2.78 0.11 7.25
N ARG A 159 -2.06 -0.39 8.26
CA ARG A 159 -1.70 -1.81 8.37
C ARG A 159 -2.91 -2.76 8.39
N SER A 160 -4.05 -2.29 8.89
CA SER A 160 -5.31 -3.05 8.92
C SER A 160 -5.86 -3.36 7.52
N VAL A 161 -5.50 -2.57 6.51
CA VAL A 161 -5.91 -2.76 5.10
C VAL A 161 -5.46 -4.11 4.57
N ARG A 162 -4.40 -4.73 5.11
CA ARG A 162 -3.96 -6.08 4.70
C ARG A 162 -5.06 -7.14 4.81
N LEU A 163 -6.05 -6.95 5.69
CA LEU A 163 -7.15 -7.90 5.85
C LEU A 163 -8.03 -7.99 4.60
N LEU A 164 -8.00 -6.98 3.72
CA LEU A 164 -8.66 -7.06 2.42
C LEU A 164 -8.07 -8.19 1.56
N ASN A 165 -6.78 -8.50 1.70
CA ASN A 165 -6.16 -9.63 0.99
C ASN A 165 -6.72 -10.99 1.43
N VAL A 166 -7.40 -11.08 2.58
CA VAL A 166 -8.12 -12.31 2.96
C VAL A 166 -9.31 -12.55 2.03
N ALA A 167 -10.08 -11.50 1.74
CA ALA A 167 -11.20 -11.57 0.81
C ALA A 167 -10.71 -11.87 -0.62
N PHE A 168 -9.63 -11.20 -1.06
CA PHE A 168 -9.03 -11.49 -2.37
C PHE A 168 -8.42 -12.89 -2.44
N GLY A 169 -7.79 -13.37 -1.38
CA GLY A 169 -7.26 -14.73 -1.31
C GLY A 169 -8.37 -15.79 -1.40
N ALA A 170 -9.52 -15.53 -0.76
CA ALA A 170 -10.70 -16.39 -0.91
C ALA A 170 -11.23 -16.36 -2.35
N TRP A 171 -11.30 -15.18 -2.97
CA TRP A 171 -11.68 -15.05 -4.38
C TRP A 171 -10.74 -15.84 -5.30
N ILE A 172 -9.41 -15.69 -5.14
CA ILE A 172 -8.41 -16.40 -5.95
C ILE A 172 -8.52 -17.92 -5.80
N ALA A 173 -8.84 -18.42 -4.60
CA ALA A 173 -9.03 -19.85 -4.39
C ALA A 173 -10.33 -20.38 -5.04
N LEU A 174 -11.36 -19.52 -5.16
CA LEU A 174 -12.68 -19.87 -5.72
C LEU A 174 -12.77 -19.64 -7.23
N SER A 175 -12.01 -18.69 -7.78
CA SER A 175 -12.07 -18.29 -9.18
C SER A 175 -11.93 -19.43 -10.20
N PRO A 176 -11.05 -20.44 -10.06
CA PRO A 176 -10.93 -21.52 -11.06
C PRO A 176 -12.15 -22.46 -11.10
N PHE A 177 -13.05 -22.39 -10.10
CA PHE A 177 -14.30 -23.16 -10.08
C PHE A 177 -15.48 -22.36 -10.63
N LEU A 178 -15.37 -21.03 -10.67
CA LEU A 178 -16.41 -20.11 -11.13
C LEU A 178 -16.17 -19.64 -12.56
N LEU A 179 -14.92 -19.63 -13.02
CA LEU A 179 -14.49 -19.14 -14.32
C LEU A 179 -13.75 -20.22 -15.09
N GLU A 180 -13.98 -20.26 -16.40
CA GLU A 180 -13.22 -21.09 -17.33
C GLU A 180 -11.82 -20.49 -17.57
N GLY A 181 -10.88 -21.34 -17.97
CA GLY A 181 -9.51 -20.92 -18.30
C GLY A 181 -8.41 -21.45 -17.37
N ALA A 182 -8.75 -22.27 -16.37
CA ALA A 182 -7.77 -23.05 -15.60
C ALA A 182 -7.64 -24.47 -16.15
N ASN A 183 -6.40 -24.96 -16.30
CA ASN A 183 -6.14 -26.39 -16.45
C ASN A 183 -6.16 -27.09 -15.08
N GLY A 184 -6.27 -28.43 -15.06
CA GLY A 184 -6.43 -29.19 -13.81
C GLY A 184 -5.28 -29.01 -12.80
N ALA A 185 -4.05 -28.81 -13.27
CA ALA A 185 -2.90 -28.50 -12.40
C ALA A 185 -2.97 -27.05 -11.88
N GLY A 186 -3.45 -26.12 -12.71
CA GLY A 186 -3.65 -24.71 -12.41
C GLY A 186 -4.65 -24.51 -11.29
N THR A 187 -5.76 -25.26 -11.27
CA THR A 187 -6.77 -25.20 -10.19
C THR A 187 -6.15 -25.40 -8.81
N ALA A 188 -5.25 -26.39 -8.66
CA ALA A 188 -4.54 -26.61 -7.39
C ALA A 188 -3.60 -25.43 -7.06
N GLY A 189 -2.94 -24.85 -8.07
CA GLY A 189 -2.13 -23.65 -7.94
C GLY A 189 -2.91 -22.43 -7.44
N TYR A 190 -4.13 -22.21 -7.94
CA TYR A 190 -5.03 -21.12 -7.48
C TYR A 190 -5.45 -21.29 -6.03
N VAL A 191 -5.88 -22.50 -5.66
CA VAL A 191 -6.25 -22.79 -4.27
C VAL A 191 -5.05 -22.56 -3.35
N ALA A 192 -3.86 -23.04 -3.74
CA ALA A 192 -2.65 -22.81 -2.97
C ALA A 192 -2.30 -21.31 -2.88
N ALA A 193 -2.34 -20.56 -3.98
CA ALA A 193 -2.06 -19.13 -4.01
C ALA A 193 -3.03 -18.34 -3.12
N GLY A 194 -4.33 -18.63 -3.21
CA GLY A 194 -5.35 -18.00 -2.37
C GLY A 194 -5.14 -18.28 -0.87
N LEU A 195 -4.87 -19.54 -0.50
CA LEU A 195 -4.57 -19.92 0.89
C LEU A 195 -3.28 -19.29 1.41
N VAL A 196 -2.23 -19.22 0.58
CA VAL A 196 -0.98 -18.54 0.92
C VAL A 196 -1.24 -17.05 1.16
N LEU A 197 -2.00 -16.38 0.28
CA LEU A 197 -2.33 -14.97 0.45
C LEU A 197 -3.10 -14.70 1.76
N ILE A 198 -4.08 -15.54 2.08
CA ILE A 198 -4.80 -15.47 3.36
C ILE A 198 -3.81 -15.64 4.52
N GLY A 199 -2.98 -16.68 4.47
CA GLY A 199 -1.99 -16.98 5.50
C GLY A 199 -0.97 -15.85 5.72
N LEU A 200 -0.55 -15.15 4.65
CA LEU A 200 0.35 -13.99 4.74
C LEU A 200 -0.33 -12.75 5.32
N SER A 201 -1.66 -12.67 5.24
CA SER A 201 -2.43 -11.48 5.63
C SER A 201 -2.86 -11.48 7.11
N LEU A 202 -2.82 -12.64 7.77
CA LEU A 202 -3.25 -12.81 9.17
C LEU A 202 -2.21 -12.41 10.25
N PRO A 203 -0.89 -12.63 10.09
CA PRO A 203 0.09 -12.37 11.15
C PRO A 203 0.13 -10.91 11.57
N ARG A 204 0.00 -10.66 12.87
CA ARG A 204 0.21 -9.32 13.43
C ARG A 204 1.68 -8.95 13.35
N GLY A 205 1.98 -7.86 12.66
CA GLY A 205 3.35 -7.37 12.52
C GLY A 205 3.86 -6.75 13.81
N LYS A 206 5.18 -6.60 13.95
CA LYS A 206 5.77 -5.81 15.03
C LYS A 206 5.41 -4.34 14.82
N ARG A 207 4.90 -3.67 15.85
CA ARG A 207 4.70 -2.22 15.84
C ARG A 207 6.05 -1.52 15.94
N SER A 208 6.22 -0.39 15.26
CA SER A 208 7.40 0.44 15.45
C SER A 208 7.35 1.14 16.82
N GLN A 209 8.42 1.83 17.20
CA GLN A 209 8.45 2.68 18.40
C GLN A 209 7.73 4.02 18.16
N GLU A 210 7.20 4.26 16.95
CA GLU A 210 6.50 5.49 16.61
C GLU A 210 5.12 5.53 17.29
N HIS A 211 4.80 6.70 17.84
CA HIS A 211 3.52 6.95 18.50
C HIS A 211 2.65 7.87 17.63
N TYR A 212 1.57 7.32 17.08
CA TYR A 212 0.57 8.04 16.28
C TYR A 212 -0.57 8.60 17.16
N GLY A 213 -0.31 8.77 18.46
CA GLY A 213 -1.25 9.34 19.43
C GLY A 213 -2.55 8.55 19.52
N GLY A 214 -3.69 9.20 19.27
CA GLY A 214 -5.00 8.55 19.33
C GLY A 214 -5.21 7.43 18.31
N TRP A 215 -4.38 7.39 17.26
CA TRP A 215 -4.45 6.40 16.19
C TRP A 215 -3.80 5.05 16.57
N ASP A 216 -3.02 4.99 17.66
CA ASP A 216 -2.38 3.76 18.16
C ASP A 216 -3.37 2.62 18.46
N ARG A 217 -4.65 2.96 18.67
CA ARG A 217 -5.75 2.03 18.92
C ARG A 217 -6.25 1.33 17.65
N ALA A 218 -6.07 1.93 16.48
CA ALA A 218 -6.56 1.41 15.20
C ALA A 218 -5.48 0.67 14.40
N ILE A 219 -4.21 0.74 14.82
CA ILE A 219 -3.10 -0.06 14.30
C ILE A 219 -3.25 -1.50 14.84
N VAL A 220 -3.27 -2.54 13.99
CA VAL A 220 -3.45 -3.95 14.39
C VAL A 220 -2.43 -4.86 13.72
#